data_AF-X1UF77-F1
#
_entry.id   AF-X1UF77-F1
#
_cell.length_a   1.000
_cell.length_b   1.000
_cell.length_c   1.000
_cell.angle_alpha   90.00
_cell.angle_beta   90.00
_cell.angle_gamma   90.00
#
_symmetry.space_group_name_H-M   'P 1'
#
loop_
_entity.id
_entity.type
_entity.pdbx_description
1 polymer ?
#
loop_
_entity_poly.entity_id
_entity_poly.type
_entity_poly.pdbx_seq_one_letter_code
_entity_poly.pdbx_strand_id
1 'polypeptide(L)' 'LMIVILFVLVNQLEAIYLNPNILGKGLGLHPLTVILSILICGQLLGILGVLVAVPLVAILKVLAIRYLIQEG' A
#
# COMPACT_ATOMS: atom_id res chain seq x y z
N LEU A 1 -32.37 13.17 3.56
CA LEU A 1 -31.69 13.33 4.86
C LEU A 1 -31.46 11.98 5.56
N MET A 2 -32.51 11.18 5.82
CA MET A 2 -32.39 9.88 6.50
C MET A 2 -31.44 8.88 5.80
N ILE A 3 -31.47 8.82 4.47
CA ILE A 3 -30.57 7.95 3.68
C ILE A 3 -29.10 8.38 3.82
N VAL A 4 -28.84 9.69 3.89
CA VAL A 4 -27.47 10.23 4.05
C VAL A 4 -26.92 9.85 5.42
N ILE A 5 -27.74 9.96 6.46
CA ILE A 5 -27.36 9.58 7.83
C ILE A 5 -27.06 8.09 7.90
N LEU A 6 -27.90 7.25 7.30
CA LEU A 6 -27.68 5.80 7.23
C LEU A 6 -26.39 5.46 6.48
N PHE A 7 -26.16 6.09 5.33
CA PHE A 7 -24.97 5.88 4.53
C PHE A 7 -23.70 6.26 5.29
N VAL A 8 -23.68 7.42 5.96
CA VAL A 8 -22.55 7.84 6.78
C VAL A 8 -22.31 6.85 7.91
N LEU A 9 -23.34 6.39 8.63
CA LEU A 9 -23.18 5.42 9.71
C LEU A 9 -22.59 4.08 9.23
N VAL A 10 -23.07 3.56 8.10
CA VAL A 10 -22.54 2.32 7.52
C VAL A 10 -21.08 2.51 7.06
N ASN A 11 -20.77 3.60 6.37
CA ASN A 11 -19.40 3.88 5.91
C ASN A 11 -18.42 4.03 7.09
N GLN A 12 -18.85 4.62 8.21
CA GLN A 12 -18.01 4.73 9.40
C GLN A 12 -17.71 3.34 10.00
N LEU A 13 -18.71 2.45 10.06
CA LEU A 13 -18.51 1.07 10.50
C LEU A 13 -17.58 0.31 9.55
N GLU A 14 -17.75 0.49 8.24
CA GLU A 14 -16.87 -0.13 7.23
C GLU A 14 -15.43 0.37 7.36
N ALA A 15 -15.24 1.68 7.52
CA ALA A 15 -13.92 2.30 7.64
C ALA A 15 -13.15 1.82 8.89
N ILE A 16 -13.86 1.63 10.02
CA ILE A 16 -13.23 1.29 11.31
C ILE A 16 -13.02 -0.22 11.47
N TYR A 17 -13.93 -1.07 10.96
CA TYR A 17 -13.88 -2.52 11.19
C TYR A 17 -13.55 -3.34 9.95
N LEU A 18 -14.17 -3.04 8.82
CA LEU A 18 -14.03 -3.87 7.62
C LEU A 18 -12.74 -3.53 6.88
N ASN A 19 -12.46 -2.25 6.67
CA ASN A 19 -11.24 -1.77 6.01
C ASN A 19 -9.97 -2.36 6.65
N PRO A 20 -9.73 -2.24 7.97
CA PRO A 20 -8.51 -2.80 8.56
C PRO A 20 -8.52 -4.32 8.68
N ASN A 21 -9.66 -5.03 8.62
CA ASN A 21 -9.65 -6.50 8.58
C ASN A 21 -9.42 -7.05 7.17
N ILE A 22 -9.92 -6.37 6.14
CA ILE A 22 -9.83 -6.79 4.74
C ILE A 22 -8.49 -6.32 4.13
N LEU A 23 -8.02 -5.13 4.48
CA LEU A 23 -6.76 -4.53 4.01
C LEU A 23 -5.57 -4.83 4.96
N GLY A 24 -5.79 -5.69 5.95
CA GLY A 24 -5.23 -5.60 7.30
C GLY A 24 -3.75 -5.77 7.57
N LYS A 25 -2.90 -5.78 6.57
CA LYS A 25 -1.47 -5.65 6.81
C LYS A 25 -0.96 -4.67 5.77
N GLY A 26 -0.76 -3.42 6.20
CA GLY A 26 0.06 -2.48 5.43
C GLY A 26 1.31 -3.22 4.96
N LEU A 27 1.82 -2.88 3.77
CA LEU A 27 2.80 -3.67 3.01
C LEU A 27 4.08 -4.07 3.77
N GLY A 28 4.26 -3.60 5.02
CA GLY A 28 5.36 -3.90 5.92
C GLY A 28 6.68 -3.39 5.35
N LEU A 29 6.62 -2.39 4.48
CA LEU A 29 7.78 -1.77 3.88
C LEU A 29 8.46 -0.91 4.93
N HIS A 30 9.77 -1.05 5.04
CA HIS A 30 10.56 -0.19 5.91
C HIS A 30 10.54 1.24 5.34
N PRO A 31 10.35 2.30 6.13
CA PRO A 31 10.31 3.68 5.62
C PRO A 31 11.54 4.04 4.76
N LEU A 32 12.71 3.53 5.11
CA LEU A 32 13.93 3.71 4.34
C LEU A 32 13.86 3.14 2.92
N THR A 33 13.27 1.96 2.70
CA THR A 33 13.19 1.38 1.35
C THR A 33 12.26 2.19 0.44
N VAL A 34 11.23 2.83 1.01
CA VAL A 34 10.34 3.74 0.29
C VAL A 34 11.06 5.03 -0.09
N ILE A 35 11.82 5.63 0.83
CA ILE A 35 12.59 6.85 0.54
C ILE A 35 13.63 6.56 -0.55
N LEU A 36 14.39 5.46 -0.43
CA LEU A 36 15.39 5.10 -1.41
C LEU A 36 14.79 4.82 -2.78
N SER A 37 13.63 4.15 -2.86
CA SER A 37 12.99 3.89 -4.14
C SER A 37 12.47 5.15 -4.81
N ILE A 38 11.92 6.10 -4.04
CA ILE A 38 11.50 7.41 -4.56
C ILE A 38 12.70 8.17 -5.11
N LEU A 39 13.84 8.16 -4.42
CA LEU A 39 15.06 8.83 -4.89
C LEU A 39 15.59 8.19 -6.18
N ILE A 40 15.72 6.86 -6.20
CA ILE A 40 16.24 6.13 -7.36
C ILE A 40 15.30 6.27 -8.56
N CYS A 41 14.03 5.94 -8.40
CA CYS A 41 13.05 6.03 -9.49
C CYS A 41 12.83 7.48 -9.93
N GLY A 42 12.81 8.43 -8.99
CA GLY A 42 12.70 9.86 -9.27
C GLY A 42 13.86 10.39 -10.10
N GLN A 43 15.08 9.91 -9.87
CA GLN A 43 16.23 10.29 -10.70
C GLN A 43 16.20 9.65 -12.09
N LEU A 44 15.67 8.42 -12.22
CA LEU A 44 15.61 7.69 -13.49
C LEU A 44 14.49 8.18 -14.43
N LEU A 45 13.31 8.47 -13.88
CA LEU A 45 12.07 8.74 -14.64
C LEU A 45 11.38 10.06 -14.26
N GLY A 46 12.01 10.88 -13.41
CA GLY A 46 11.43 12.13 -12.93
C GLY A 46 10.15 11.92 -12.10
N ILE A 47 9.16 12.77 -12.34
CA ILE A 47 7.87 12.73 -11.62
C ILE A 47 7.16 11.38 -11.77
N LEU A 48 7.26 10.75 -12.95
CA LEU A 48 6.64 9.46 -13.23
C LEU A 48 7.27 8.37 -12.36
N GLY A 49 8.59 8.42 -12.18
CA GLY A 49 9.34 7.50 -11.32
C GLY A 49 8.90 7.58 -9.87
N VAL A 50 8.71 8.78 -9.34
CA VAL A 50 8.18 8.98 -7.97
C VAL A 50 6.78 8.39 -7.81
N LEU A 51 5.92 8.58 -8.82
CA LEU A 51 4.53 8.10 -8.83
C LEU A 51 4.46 6.56 -8.74
N VAL A 52 5.37 5.87 -9.43
CA VAL A 52 5.38 4.40 -9.49
C VAL A 52 6.33 3.73 -8.49
N ALA A 53 7.18 4.48 -7.79
CA ALA A 53 8.21 3.94 -6.90
C ALA A 53 7.64 3.05 -5.78
N VAL A 54 6.59 3.51 -5.10
CA VAL A 54 5.96 2.80 -3.98
C VAL A 54 5.30 1.49 -4.42
N PRO A 55 4.40 1.47 -5.42
CA PRO A 55 3.77 0.23 -5.87
C PRO A 55 4.79 -0.75 -6.45
N LEU A 56 5.84 -0.29 -7.14
CA LEU A 56 6.89 -1.16 -7.66
C LEU A 56 7.61 -1.91 -6.54
N VAL A 57 8.06 -1.19 -5.50
CA VAL A 57 8.73 -1.80 -4.35
C VAL A 57 7.80 -2.73 -3.58
N ALA A 58 6.51 -2.39 -3.46
CA ALA A 58 5.52 -3.25 -2.84
C ALA A 58 5.41 -4.60 -3.56
N ILE A 59 5.31 -4.59 -4.89
CA ILE A 59 5.24 -5.79 -5.72
C ILE A 59 6.53 -6.61 -5.58
N LEU A 60 7.70 -5.97 -5.71
CA LEU A 60 9.00 -6.63 -5.57
C LEU A 60 9.14 -7.31 -4.20
N LYS A 61 8.70 -6.65 -3.12
CA LYS A 61 8.73 -7.23 -1.77
C LYS A 61 7.84 -8.47 -1.67
N VAL A 62 6.61 -8.39 -2.18
CA VAL A 62 5.68 -9.53 -2.17
C VAL A 62 6.24 -10.69 -2.98
N LEU A 63 6.79 -10.43 -4.17
CA LEU A 63 7.43 -11.44 -5.01
C LEU A 63 8.65 -12.06 -4.30
N ALA A 64 9.51 -11.25 -3.69
CA ALA A 64 10.66 -11.74 -2.95
C ALA A 64 10.24 -12.65 -1.78
N ILE A 65 9.22 -12.26 -1.01
CA ILE A 65 8.71 -13.09 0.09
C ILE A 65 8.09 -14.39 -0.43
N ARG A 66 7.31 -14.33 -1.51
CA ARG A 66 6.61 -15.50 -2.04
C ARG A 66 7.52 -16.49 -2.76
N TYR A 67 8.53 -16.02 -3.48
CA TYR A 67 9.37 -16.89 -4.31
C TYR A 67 10.74 -17.16 -3.71
N LEU A 68 11.38 -16.19 -3.04
CA LEU A 68 12.76 -16.36 -2.54
C LEU A 68 12.81 -16.93 -1.12
N ILE A 69 11.80 -16.66 -0.30
CA ILE A 69 11.78 -17.10 1.12
C ILE A 69 11.03 -18.43 1.28
N GLN A 70 10.20 -18.82 0.31
CA GLN A 70 9.35 -20.02 0.40
C GLN A 70 10.04 -21.31 -0.11
N GLU A 71 11.26 -21.22 -0.64
CA GLU A 71 12.08 -22.39 -1.01
C GLU A 71 12.90 -22.97 0.16
N GLY A 72 12.69 -22.49 1.39
CA GLY A 72 13.33 -22.98 2.62
C GLY A 72 12.37 -23.68 3.57
#